data_AF-A0A333FTY8-F1
#
_entry.id   AF-A0A333FTY8-F1
#
_cell.length_a   1.000
_cell.length_b   1.000
_cell.length_c   1.000
_cell.angle_alpha   90.00
_cell.angle_beta   90.00
_cell.angle_gamma   90.00
#
_symmetry.space_group_name_H-M   'P 1'
#
loop_
_entity.id
_entity.type
_entity.pdbx_description
1 polymer ?
#
loop_
_entity_poly.entity_id
_entity_poly.type
_entity_poly.pdbx_seq_one_letter_code
_entity_poly.pdbx_strand_id
1 'polypeptide(L)'
;MVRLNGEIKRSPVGDFLAKHYGQTVSRADFDAAVARAWGPQSVKAFKLTCNGNPAYLTEMQISLNAATINAPLATSAFLPQPHPGNCGAQFILDKVGH
;
A
#
# COMPACT_ATOMS: atom_id res chain seq x y z
N MET A 1 11.69 6.54 10.75
CA MET A 1 11.11 5.17 10.78
C MET A 1 11.63 4.34 9.60
N VAL A 2 12.92 3.99 9.59
CA VAL A 2 13.55 3.25 8.47
C VAL A 2 13.09 1.79 8.42
N ARG A 3 12.90 1.15 9.60
CA ARG A 3 12.50 -0.25 9.74
C ARG A 3 11.17 -0.56 9.05
N LEU A 4 10.10 0.17 9.40
CA LEU A 4 8.75 -0.06 8.86
C LEU A 4 8.71 0.07 7.34
N ASN A 5 9.35 1.12 6.79
CA ASN A 5 9.50 1.27 5.34
C ASN A 5 10.23 0.08 4.71
N GLY A 6 11.31 -0.40 5.35
CA GLY A 6 12.03 -1.59 4.90
C GLY A 6 11.18 -2.86 4.95
N GLU A 7 10.28 -3.01 5.92
CA GLU A 7 9.37 -4.16 6.01
C GLU A 7 8.28 -4.11 4.93
N ILE A 8 7.70 -2.93 4.65
CA ILE A 8 6.75 -2.77 3.54
C ILE A 8 7.42 -3.09 2.19
N LYS A 9 8.63 -2.56 1.95
CA LYS A 9 9.35 -2.78 0.69
C LYS A 9 9.78 -4.23 0.46
N ARG A 10 9.98 -5.02 1.54
CA ARG A 10 10.35 -6.44 1.47
C ARG A 10 9.14 -7.39 1.55
N SER A 11 7.92 -6.84 1.62
CA SER A 11 6.70 -7.63 1.65
C SER A 11 6.15 -7.87 0.25
N PRO A 12 5.12 -8.73 0.10
CA PRO A 12 4.36 -8.86 -1.15
C PRO A 12 3.86 -7.53 -1.74
N VAL A 13 3.65 -6.49 -0.94
CA VAL A 13 3.28 -5.14 -1.43
C VAL A 13 4.46 -4.49 -2.15
N GLY A 14 5.66 -4.57 -1.58
CA GLY A 14 6.87 -4.09 -2.24
C GLY A 14 7.16 -4.81 -3.55
N ASP A 15 7.01 -6.14 -3.56
CA ASP A 15 7.17 -6.97 -4.76
C ASP A 15 6.14 -6.60 -5.84
N PHE A 16 4.89 -6.36 -5.44
CA PHE A 16 3.83 -5.91 -6.35
C PHE A 16 4.19 -4.58 -7.01
N LEU A 17 4.63 -3.59 -6.21
CA LEU A 17 5.01 -2.28 -6.74
C LEU A 17 6.19 -2.37 -7.72
N ALA A 18 7.21 -3.18 -7.39
CA ALA A 18 8.36 -3.36 -8.25
C ALA A 18 8.01 -4.07 -9.58
N LYS A 19 7.20 -5.13 -9.50
CA LYS A 19 6.79 -5.93 -10.67
C LYS A 19 5.94 -5.12 -11.66
N HIS A 20 5.11 -4.21 -11.14
CA HIS A 20 4.16 -3.43 -11.93
C HIS A 20 4.63 -1.99 -12.19
N TYR A 21 5.91 -1.70 -11.98
CA TYR A 21 6.48 -0.37 -12.19
C TYR A 21 6.22 0.15 -13.63
N GLY A 22 5.57 1.31 -13.71
CA GLY A 22 5.12 1.97 -14.95
C GLY A 22 3.92 1.36 -15.63
N GLN A 23 3.17 0.49 -14.95
CA GLN A 23 1.97 -0.14 -15.48
C GLN A 23 0.74 0.40 -14.75
N THR A 24 -0.40 0.33 -15.42
CA THR A 24 -1.71 0.50 -14.76
C THR A 24 -2.04 -0.77 -13.98
N VAL A 25 -2.41 -0.61 -12.71
CA VAL A 25 -2.82 -1.69 -11.83
C VAL A 25 -4.22 -1.44 -11.30
N SER A 26 -4.90 -2.49 -10.84
CA SER A 26 -6.18 -2.34 -10.14
C SER A 26 -5.99 -2.24 -8.63
N ARG A 27 -6.92 -1.54 -7.96
CA ARG A 27 -6.99 -1.51 -6.50
C ARG A 27 -7.19 -2.91 -5.91
N ALA A 28 -7.93 -3.77 -6.59
CA ALA A 28 -8.17 -5.15 -6.14
C ALA A 28 -6.88 -5.98 -6.13
N ASP A 29 -6.02 -5.85 -7.14
CA ASP A 29 -4.74 -6.58 -7.19
C ASP A 29 -3.78 -6.08 -6.11
N PHE A 30 -3.75 -4.77 -5.86
CA PHE A 30 -3.00 -4.19 -4.75
C PHE A 30 -3.52 -4.70 -3.39
N ASP A 31 -4.83 -4.70 -3.18
CA ASP A 31 -5.46 -5.19 -1.95
C ASP A 31 -5.19 -6.69 -1.74
N ALA A 32 -5.12 -7.49 -2.81
CA ALA A 32 -4.72 -8.88 -2.75
C ALA A 32 -3.25 -9.04 -2.31
N ALA A 33 -2.34 -8.16 -2.75
CA ALA A 33 -0.96 -8.15 -2.28
C ALA A 33 -0.86 -7.81 -0.78
N VAL A 34 -1.64 -6.83 -0.30
CA VAL A 34 -1.74 -6.51 1.14
C VAL A 34 -2.29 -7.70 1.92
N ALA A 35 -3.37 -8.32 1.44
CA ALA A 35 -3.99 -9.47 2.10
C ALA A 35 -3.06 -10.69 2.13
N ARG A 36 -2.23 -10.90 1.09
CA ARG A 36 -1.20 -11.94 1.09
C ARG A 36 -0.12 -11.70 2.14
N ALA A 37 0.21 -10.44 2.41
CA ALA A 37 1.25 -10.07 3.36
C ALA A 37 0.77 -10.15 4.83
N TRP A 38 -0.44 -9.64 5.12
CA TRP A 38 -0.92 -9.44 6.50
C TRP A 38 -2.41 -9.75 6.69
N GLY A 39 -3.01 -10.48 5.77
CA GLY A 39 -4.40 -10.92 5.81
C GLY A 39 -5.44 -9.85 5.42
N PRO A 40 -6.69 -10.27 5.12
CA PRO A 40 -7.72 -9.39 4.54
C PRO A 40 -8.11 -8.20 5.42
N GLN A 41 -8.05 -8.34 6.76
CA GLN A 41 -8.37 -7.25 7.69
C GLN A 41 -7.43 -6.04 7.56
N SER A 42 -6.21 -6.26 7.07
CA SER A 42 -5.17 -5.23 6.97
C SER A 42 -5.40 -4.29 5.78
N VAL A 43 -6.19 -4.70 4.79
CA VAL A 43 -6.46 -3.92 3.56
C VAL A 43 -7.00 -2.53 3.87
N LYS A 44 -7.94 -2.42 4.82
CA LYS A 44 -8.56 -1.14 5.19
C LYS A 44 -7.61 -0.19 5.93
N ALA A 45 -6.44 -0.63 6.34
CA ALA A 45 -5.42 0.24 6.94
C ALA A 45 -4.64 1.04 5.88
N PHE A 46 -4.74 0.69 4.58
CA PHE A 46 -4.03 1.33 3.49
C PHE A 46 -4.90 2.36 2.78
N LYS A 47 -4.43 3.61 2.82
CA LYS A 47 -4.97 4.72 2.04
C LYS A 47 -3.99 5.09 0.94
N LEU A 48 -4.47 5.12 -0.31
CA LEU A 48 -3.66 5.41 -1.48
C LEU A 48 -4.00 6.80 -2.02
N THR A 49 -2.99 7.66 -2.11
CA THR A 49 -3.13 8.98 -2.71
C THR A 49 -2.58 8.96 -4.13
N CYS A 50 -3.41 9.35 -5.09
CA CYS A 50 -3.02 9.50 -6.49
C CYS A 50 -3.18 10.95 -6.95
N ASN A 51 -2.49 11.28 -8.04
CA ASN A 51 -2.57 12.56 -8.72
C ASN A 51 -2.70 12.36 -10.24
N GLY A 52 -3.02 13.44 -10.97
CA GLY A 52 -3.14 13.44 -12.42
C GLY A 52 -4.39 12.76 -12.98
N ASN A 53 -4.50 12.81 -14.31
CA ASN A 53 -5.52 12.10 -15.08
C ASN A 53 -4.91 11.65 -16.43
N PRO A 54 -4.56 10.36 -16.60
CA PRO A 54 -4.87 9.22 -15.72
C PRO A 54 -4.18 9.28 -14.34
N ALA A 55 -4.85 8.75 -13.32
CA ALA A 55 -4.38 8.80 -11.93
C ALA A 55 -3.12 7.94 -11.74
N TYR A 56 -2.08 8.50 -11.13
CA TYR A 56 -0.84 7.79 -10.77
C TYR A 56 -0.56 7.87 -9.26
N LEU A 57 0.00 6.81 -8.69
CA LEU A 57 0.26 6.68 -7.25
C LEU A 57 1.35 7.67 -6.78
N THR A 58 1.07 8.40 -5.71
CA THR A 58 2.00 9.38 -5.11
C THR A 58 2.33 9.08 -3.65
N GLU A 59 1.39 8.50 -2.90
CA GLU A 59 1.58 8.21 -1.48
C GLU A 59 0.80 6.98 -1.04
N MET A 60 1.40 6.23 -0.09
CA MET A 60 0.72 5.20 0.68
C MET A 60 0.75 5.59 2.17
N GLN A 61 -0.42 5.82 2.74
CA GLN A 61 -0.58 5.99 4.18
C GLN A 61 -1.05 4.68 4.80
N ILE A 62 -0.37 4.23 5.85
CA ILE A 62 -0.64 2.95 6.53
C ILE A 62 -0.94 3.23 7.99
N SER A 63 -2.17 2.96 8.41
CA SER A 63 -2.60 3.09 9.80
C SER A 63 -2.12 1.91 10.65
N LEU A 64 -1.31 2.20 11.66
CA LEU A 64 -0.76 1.19 12.56
C LEU A 64 -1.27 1.36 13.98
N ASN A 65 -1.40 0.24 14.69
CA ASN A 65 -1.67 0.23 16.13
C ASN A 65 -0.41 0.72 16.87
N ALA A 66 -0.56 1.80 17.64
CA ALA A 66 0.55 2.39 18.41
C ALA A 66 1.18 1.39 19.39
N ALA A 67 0.39 0.48 19.95
CA ALA A 67 0.87 -0.54 20.90
C ALA A 67 1.87 -1.53 20.27
N THR A 68 1.85 -1.69 18.94
CA THR A 68 2.70 -2.63 18.21
C THR A 68 3.78 -1.94 17.38
N ILE A 69 3.94 -0.62 17.49
CA ILE A 69 4.82 0.16 16.59
C ILE A 69 6.29 -0.24 16.67
N ASN A 70 6.72 -0.82 17.80
CA ASN A 70 8.10 -1.27 18.01
C ASN A 70 8.34 -2.73 17.61
N ALA A 71 7.28 -3.49 17.31
CA ALA A 71 7.37 -4.86 16.83
C ALA A 71 7.45 -4.91 15.28
N PRO A 72 7.91 -6.05 14.71
CA PRO A 72 7.75 -6.33 13.29
C PRO A 72 6.27 -6.26 12.86
N LEU A 73 6.00 -5.84 11.63
CA LEU A 73 4.67 -5.77 11.06
C LEU A 73 4.07 -7.19 10.94
N ALA A 74 3.05 -7.41 11.74
CA ALA A 74 2.18 -8.57 11.69
C ALA A 74 0.73 -8.11 11.48
N THR A 75 -0.19 -9.06 11.25
CA THR A 75 -1.62 -8.78 11.08
C THR A 75 -2.21 -7.86 12.16
N SER A 76 -1.83 -8.05 13.42
CA SER A 76 -2.31 -7.24 14.55
C SER A 76 -1.79 -5.80 14.59
N ALA A 77 -0.79 -5.49 13.76
CA ALA A 77 -0.19 -4.16 13.71
C ALA A 77 -1.02 -3.14 12.93
N PHE A 78 -1.98 -3.59 12.12
CA PHE A 78 -2.77 -2.73 11.24
C PHE A 78 -4.06 -2.29 11.91
N LEU A 79 -4.37 -1.00 11.82
CA LEU A 79 -5.60 -0.42 12.32
C LEU A 79 -6.49 -0.01 11.13
N PRO A 80 -7.65 -0.66 10.91
CA PRO A 80 -8.57 -0.29 9.84
C PRO A 80 -9.00 1.18 9.95
N GLN A 81 -9.10 1.86 8.80
CA GLN A 81 -9.61 3.23 8.73
C GLN A 81 -10.61 3.37 7.57
N PRO A 82 -11.51 4.37 7.59
CA PRO A 82 -12.65 4.41 6.66
C PRO A 82 -12.32 4.97 5.27
N HIS A 83 -11.16 5.60 5.06
CA HIS A 83 -10.84 6.34 3.84
C HIS A 83 -9.86 5.59 2.93
N PRO A 84 -10.29 4.94 1.84
CA PRO A 84 -9.40 4.18 0.96
C PRO A 84 -8.43 5.06 0.15
N GLY A 85 -8.67 6.37 0.08
CA GLY A 85 -7.91 7.33 -0.72
C GLY A 85 -8.63 7.72 -2.02
N ASN A 86 -7.93 8.39 -2.94
CA ASN A 86 -8.51 8.97 -4.17
C ASN A 86 -8.05 8.30 -5.47
N CYS A 87 -7.31 7.19 -5.41
CA CYS A 87 -6.81 6.48 -6.59
C CYS A 87 -7.88 5.79 -7.47
N GLY A 88 -9.12 5.68 -6.99
CA GLY A 88 -10.17 4.96 -7.71
C GLY A 88 -9.89 3.46 -7.84
N ALA A 89 -10.48 2.82 -8.85
CA ALA A 89 -10.38 1.38 -9.07
C ALA A 89 -9.10 0.96 -9.82
N GLN A 90 -8.49 1.87 -10.58
CA GLN A 90 -7.27 1.64 -11.36
C GLN A 90 -6.40 2.89 -11.32
N PHE A 91 -5.09 2.68 -11.24
CA PHE A 91 -4.10 3.75 -11.18
C PHE A 91 -2.75 3.28 -11.73
N ILE A 92 -1.90 4.22 -12.12
CA ILE A 92 -0.57 3.96 -12.65
C ILE A 92 0.43 3.91 -11.50
N LEU A 93 1.32 2.93 -11.51
CA LEU A 93 2.53 2.98 -10.69
C LEU A 93 3.59 3.78 -11.44
N ASP A 94 3.75 5.05 -11.10
CA ASP A 94 4.55 5.99 -11.89
C ASP A 94 6.00 5.53 -12.08
N LYS A 95 6.55 5.83 -13.26
CA LYS A 95 7.95 5.57 -13.63
C LYS A 95 8.75 6.86 -13.53
N VAL A 96 10.00 6.77 -13.07
CA VAL A 96 10.93 7.90 -13.11
C VAL A 96 11.10 8.42 -14.55
N GLY A 97 11.00 9.73 -14.71
CA GLY A 97 11.10 10.44 -15.99
C GLY A 97 9.91 11.37 -16.23
N HIS A 98 10.14 12.51 -16.87
CA HIS A 98 9.12 13.49 -17.27
C HIS A 98 9.17 13.71 -18.77
#